data_AF-A0A0M9EBV5-F1
#
_entry.id   AF-A0A0M9EBV5-F1
#
_cell.length_a   1.000
_cell.length_b   1.000
_cell.length_c   1.000
_cell.angle_alpha   90.00
_cell.angle_beta   90.00
_cell.angle_gamma   90.00
#
_symmetry.space_group_name_H-M   'P 1'
#
loop_
_entity.id
_entity.type
_entity.pdbx_description
1 polymer ?
#
loop_
_entity_poly.entity_id
_entity_poly.type
_entity_poly.pdbx_seq_one_letter_code
_entity_poly.pdbx_strand_id
1 'polypeptide(L)' 'MSLIYTCHLNEVNAFDYLTQLQKHSSDVFKNPSQWMPWNYKENLKLEQSVKGVNC' A
#
# COMPACT_ATOMS: atom_id res chain seq x y z
N MET A 1 -9.33 -16.61 6.18
CA MET A 1 -9.33 -15.81 4.93
C MET A 1 -7.90 -15.44 4.60
N SER A 2 -7.43 -15.72 3.38
CA SER A 2 -6.04 -15.45 2.98
C SER A 2 -5.88 -14.04 2.42
N LEU A 3 -4.77 -13.37 2.75
CA LEU A 3 -4.41 -12.04 2.23
C LEU A 3 -4.32 -12.03 0.69
N ILE A 4 -3.87 -13.15 0.10
CA ILE A 4 -3.78 -13.33 -1.35
C ILE A 4 -5.19 -13.37 -1.97
N TYR A 5 -6.14 -14.03 -1.31
CA TYR A 5 -7.53 -14.13 -1.77
C TYR A 5 -8.24 -12.78 -1.74
N THR A 6 -8.00 -11.98 -0.69
CA THR A 6 -8.51 -10.61 -0.61
C THR A 6 -7.93 -9.71 -1.71
N CYS A 7 -6.66 -9.89 -2.08
CA CYS A 7 -6.07 -9.14 -3.20
C CYS A 7 -6.73 -9.52 -4.54
N HIS A 8 -6.98 -10.81 -4.77
CA HIS A 8 -7.70 -11.28 -5.96
C HIS A 8 -9.12 -10.70 -6.07
N LEU A 9 -9.88 -10.65 -4.97
CA LEU A 9 -11.22 -10.08 -4.95
C LEU A 9 -11.26 -8.58 -5.26
N ASN A 10 -10.19 -7.86 -4.95
CA ASN A 10 -10.07 -6.43 -5.20
C ASN A 10 -9.30 -6.11 -6.50
N GLU A 11 -8.97 -7.13 -7.31
CA GLU A 11 -8.16 -7.00 -8.53
C GLU A 11 -6.81 -6.28 -8.29
N VAL A 12 -6.24 -6.49 -7.10
CA VAL A 12 -4.97 -5.93 -6.67
C VAL A 12 -3.87 -6.97 -6.88
N ASN A 13 -2.74 -6.54 -7.43
CA ASN A 13 -1.58 -7.41 -7.54
C ASN A 13 -0.99 -7.66 -6.14
N ALA A 14 -1.10 -8.90 -5.66
CA ALA A 14 -0.63 -9.28 -4.32
C ALA A 14 0.89 -9.06 -4.14
N PHE A 15 1.69 -9.24 -5.20
CA PHE A 15 3.13 -9.05 -5.14
C PHE A 15 3.50 -7.57 -5.00
N ASP A 16 2.86 -6.70 -5.79
CA ASP A 16 3.02 -5.24 -5.63
C ASP A 16 2.62 -4.84 -4.21
N TYR A 17 1.43 -5.24 -3.76
CA TYR A 17 0.94 -4.91 -2.42
C TYR A 17 1.92 -5.31 -1.30
N LEU A 18 2.45 -6.53 -1.31
CA LEU A 18 3.45 -6.97 -0.35
C LEU A 18 4.76 -6.18 -0.43
N THR A 19 5.20 -5.83 -1.64
CA THR A 19 6.39 -5.00 -1.85
C THR A 19 6.21 -3.60 -1.26
N GLN A 20 5.02 -3.01 -1.44
CA GLN A 20 4.72 -1.68 -0.88
C GLN A 20 4.57 -1.73 0.64
N LEU A 21 3.90 -2.76 1.18
CA LEU A 21 3.84 -3.01 2.61
C LEU A 21 5.25 -3.09 3.21
N GLN A 22 6.17 -3.83 2.58
CA GLN A 22 7.55 -3.94 3.06
C GLN A 22 8.28 -2.59 3.04
N LYS A 23 8.18 -1.83 1.93
CA LYS A 23 8.81 -0.51 1.80
C LYS A 23 8.27 0.52 2.79
N HIS A 24 6.98 0.45 3.10
CA HIS A 24 6.27 1.40 3.97
C HIS A 24 5.88 0.78 5.32
N SER A 25 6.62 -0.25 5.77
CA SER A 25 6.30 -1.00 6.99
C SER A 25 6.04 -0.10 8.20
N SER A 26 6.80 0.99 8.34
CA SER A 26 6.64 1.97 9.41
C SER A 26 5.30 2.71 9.37
N ASP A 27 4.83 3.09 8.19
CA ASP A 27 3.56 3.82 8.01
C ASP A 27 2.36 2.89 8.08
N VAL A 28 2.53 1.65 7.61
CA VAL A 28 1.58 0.55 7.79
C VAL A 28 1.37 0.29 9.27
N PHE A 29 2.44 0.26 10.07
CA PHE A 29 2.33 0.03 11.51
C PHE A 29 1.61 1.17 12.24
N LYS A 30 1.78 2.41 11.78
CA LYS A 30 1.07 3.57 12.32
C LYS A 30 -0.42 3.56 11.97
N ASN A 31 -0.75 3.26 10.71
CA ASN A 31 -2.12 3.36 10.19
C ASN A 31 -2.50 2.17 9.30
N PRO A 32 -2.68 0.96 9.84
CA PRO A 32 -2.92 -0.24 9.03
C PRO A 32 -4.20 -0.15 8.17
N SER A 33 -5.22 0.56 8.62
CA SER A 33 -6.48 0.77 7.89
C SER A 33 -6.32 1.58 6.58
N GLN A 34 -5.29 2.41 6.51
CA GLN A 34 -4.94 3.22 5.34
C GLN A 34 -4.15 2.42 4.29
N TRP A 35 -3.54 1.32 4.72
CA TRP A 35 -2.69 0.46 3.89
C TRP A 35 -3.37 -0.82 3.44
N MET A 36 -4.70 -0.87 3.45
CA MET A 36 -5.45 -2.03 2.95
C MET A 36 -5.35 -2.16 1.42
N PRO A 37 -5.58 -3.35 0.83
CA PRO A 37 -5.40 -3.60 -0.60
C PRO A 37 -6.17 -2.63 -1.52
N TRP A 38 -7.32 -2.12 -1.05
CA TRP A 38 -8.14 -1.17 -1.81
C TRP A 38 -7.76 0.30 -1.59
N ASN A 39 -7.02 0.63 -0.52
CA ASN A 39 -6.70 2.01 -0.11
C ASN A 39 -5.23 2.40 -0.31
N TYR A 40 -4.31 1.43 -0.33
CA TYR A 40 -2.87 1.71 -0.29
C TYR A 40 -2.37 2.53 -1.49
N LYS A 41 -3.03 2.44 -2.65
CA LYS A 41 -2.66 3.20 -3.86
C LYS A 41 -2.78 4.71 -3.67
N GLU A 42 -3.71 5.18 -2.84
CA GLU A 42 -3.84 6.62 -2.55
C GLU A 42 -2.66 7.10 -1.71
N ASN A 43 -2.27 6.31 -0.71
CA ASN A 43 -1.08 6.59 0.11
C ASN A 43 0.20 6.58 -0.73
N LEU A 44 0.32 5.66 -1.70
CA LEU A 44 1.45 5.67 -2.63
C LEU A 44 1.50 6.92 -3.50
N LYS A 45 0.36 7.41 -3.99
CA LYS A 45 0.31 8.66 -4.78
C LYS A 45 0.71 9.88 -3.93
N LEU A 46 0.23 9.95 -2.69
CA LEU A 46 0.58 11.01 -1.75
C LEU A 46 2.09 10.99 -1.44
N GLU A 47 2.64 9.83 -1.10
CA GLU A 47 4.09 9.63 -0.87
C GLU A 47 4.94 10.02 -2.08
N GLN A 48 4.53 9.62 -3.29
CA GLN A 48 5.25 9.96 -4.53
C GLN A 48 5.19 11.46 -4.84
N SER A 49 4.06 12.11 -4.54
CA SER A 49 3.91 13.55 -4.73
C SER A 49 4.77 14.36 -3.75
N VAL A 50 5.00 13.88 -2.53
CA VAL A 50 5.85 14.57 -1.54
C VAL A 50 7.34 14.41 -1.88
N LYS A 51 7.77 13.24 -2.37
CA LYS A 51 9.17 12.99 -2.74
C LYS A 51 9.65 13.80 -3.96
N GLY A 52 8.74 14.23 -4.84
CA GLY A 52 9.07 15.03 -6.02
C GLY A 52 9.28 16.53 -5.77
N VAL A 53 8.98 17.04 -4.57
CA VAL A 53 9.01 18.48 -4.25
C VAL A 53 10.29 18.88 -3.48
N ASN A 54 11.14 17.93 -3.09
CA ASN A 54 12.36 18.21 -2.33
C ASN A 54 13.64 18.29 -3.19
N CYS A 55 13.51 18.78 -4.42
CA CYS A 55 14.64 19.23 -5.24
C CYS A 55 14.87 20.72 -5.01
#